data_AF-A0A382UAR4-F1
#
_entry.id   AF-A0A382UAR4-F1
#
_cell.length_a   1.000
_cell.length_b   1.000
_cell.length_c   1.000
_cell.angle_alpha   90.00
_cell.angle_beta   90.00
_cell.angle_gamma   90.00
#
_symmetry.space_group_name_H-M   'P 1'
#
loop_
_entity.id
_entity.type
_entity.pdbx_description
1 polymer ?
#
loop_
_entity_poly.entity_id
_entity_poly.type
_entity_poly.pdbx_seq_one_letter_code
_entity_poly.pdbx_strand_id
1 'polypeptide(L)'
;GNGYLLDFTGSTEEDQFSLPIRETVNEYRAVSADGSHIGIDRNLPAKCFLINIGIADFLYGDEANAELTNIPKLYVKAEDLMIREKNGVGFHLIEDSLLNAKRSVEELLALAKVFETTDFKVPTIGLIDGPIAVYGLPGVSNKQYVIDYLVRDGFEAALESIRKKNSVNMLGIVGFTSLPGNRDVAKILSAEICDKSVEKSEFYCHYSSSDLTTFCSNCIGGVLDREIFSGILNEGERSPIFVRKQKDDEINNIAFFYLNVGSEIARIEIPVWNIGEGYSINLIQSVIIEQSDRG
;
A
#
# COMPACT_ATOMS: atom_id res chain seq x y z
N GLY A 1 21.36 -10.00 -5.09
CA GLY A 1 20.84 -10.18 -3.72
C GLY A 1 19.58 -9.36 -3.57
N ASN A 2 18.46 -9.96 -3.15
CA ASN A 2 17.14 -9.33 -3.12
C ASN A 2 17.03 -8.22 -2.05
N GLY A 3 17.58 -7.05 -2.38
CA GLY A 3 16.78 -5.84 -2.61
C GLY A 3 16.13 -5.10 -1.44
N TYR A 4 16.17 -5.56 -0.19
CA TYR A 4 15.60 -4.82 0.95
C TYR A 4 16.66 -4.46 1.99
N LEU A 5 16.52 -3.29 2.62
CA LEU A 5 17.20 -2.91 3.86
C LEU A 5 16.18 -3.08 4.99
N LEU A 6 16.64 -3.69 6.08
CA LEU A 6 15.97 -3.57 7.36
C LEU A 6 16.35 -2.20 7.90
N ASP A 7 15.37 -1.34 8.10
CA ASP A 7 15.56 -0.08 8.79
C ASP A 7 14.81 -0.12 10.11
N PHE A 8 15.51 0.20 11.18
CA PHE A 8 14.97 0.24 12.54
C PHE A 8 14.57 1.67 12.91
N THR A 9 14.05 2.43 11.95
CA THR A 9 13.53 3.78 12.22
C THR A 9 12.44 3.71 13.29
N GLY A 10 12.74 4.30 14.45
CA GLY A 10 11.91 4.26 15.66
C GLY A 10 12.32 3.24 16.74
N SER A 11 13.45 2.55 16.60
CA SER A 11 14.02 1.67 17.64
C SER A 11 15.32 2.28 18.15
N THR A 12 15.44 2.52 19.45
CA THR A 12 16.77 2.76 20.05
C THR A 12 17.50 1.43 20.20
N GLU A 13 18.84 1.41 20.30
CA GLU A 13 19.63 0.15 20.42
C GLU A 13 19.19 -0.74 21.61
N GLU A 14 18.40 -0.23 22.56
CA GLU A 14 17.82 -0.96 23.68
C GLU A 14 16.49 -1.68 23.38
N ASP A 15 15.80 -1.38 22.27
CA ASP A 15 14.44 -1.87 21.95
C ASP A 15 14.42 -3.17 21.11
N GLN A 16 15.49 -3.98 21.13
CA GLN A 16 15.65 -5.05 20.12
C GLN A 16 14.58 -6.15 20.11
N PHE A 17 13.70 -6.25 21.11
CA PHE A 17 12.59 -7.23 21.09
C PHE A 17 11.29 -6.75 21.77
N SER A 18 11.18 -5.48 22.17
CA SER A 18 9.95 -4.93 22.78
C SER A 18 9.27 -4.01 21.79
N LEU A 19 8.27 -4.56 21.11
CA LEU A 19 7.49 -3.85 20.10
C LEU A 19 6.67 -2.75 20.80
N PRO A 20 6.60 -1.54 20.23
CA PRO A 20 6.02 -0.39 20.94
C PRO A 20 4.56 -0.65 21.27
N ILE A 21 4.23 -0.45 22.55
CA ILE A 21 2.88 -0.53 23.09
C ILE A 21 2.08 0.67 22.56
N ARG A 22 0.87 0.39 22.04
CA ARG A 22 -0.14 1.35 21.58
C ARG A 22 -0.09 2.66 22.36
N GLU A 23 0.15 3.77 21.66
CA GLU A 23 0.01 5.11 22.24
C GLU A 23 -1.48 5.48 22.25
N THR A 24 -1.92 6.18 23.29
CA THR A 24 -3.32 6.64 23.35
C THR A 24 -3.51 7.85 22.45
N VAL A 25 -4.42 7.75 21.47
CA VAL A 25 -4.73 8.83 20.53
C VAL A 25 -6.16 9.32 20.76
N ASN A 26 -6.29 10.47 21.41
CA ASN A 26 -7.61 11.01 21.75
C ASN A 26 -8.21 11.87 20.63
N GLU A 27 -7.36 12.53 19.84
CA GLU A 27 -7.78 13.42 18.76
C GLU A 27 -6.99 13.13 17.51
N TYR A 28 -7.69 12.80 16.43
CA TYR A 28 -7.10 12.53 15.12
C TYR A 28 -8.17 12.58 14.04
N ARG A 29 -7.74 12.68 12.79
CA ARG A 29 -8.60 12.63 11.61
C ARG A 29 -8.19 11.45 10.73
N ALA A 30 -9.14 10.60 10.38
CA ALA A 30 -8.93 9.50 9.44
C ALA A 30 -9.76 9.76 8.19
N VAL A 31 -9.09 9.80 7.04
CA VAL A 31 -9.73 10.02 5.74
C VAL A 31 -9.45 8.82 4.86
N SER A 32 -10.46 8.21 4.27
CA SER A 32 -10.29 7.13 3.30
C SER A 32 -11.06 7.41 2.01
N ALA A 33 -10.58 6.83 0.92
CA ALA A 33 -11.30 6.79 -0.35
C ALA A 33 -11.37 5.35 -0.85
N ASP A 34 -12.57 4.93 -1.26
CA ASP A 34 -12.80 3.63 -1.88
C ASP A 34 -13.72 3.81 -3.09
N GLY A 35 -13.58 2.93 -4.07
CA GLY A 35 -14.23 3.05 -5.36
C GLY A 35 -14.94 1.77 -5.76
N SER A 36 -15.98 1.95 -6.56
CA SER A 36 -16.61 0.88 -7.32
C SER A 36 -16.71 1.28 -8.78
N HIS A 37 -16.91 0.32 -9.67
CA HIS A 37 -17.07 0.62 -11.08
C HIS A 37 -18.04 -0.34 -11.76
N ILE A 38 -18.63 0.13 -12.87
CA ILE A 38 -19.41 -0.68 -13.80
C ILE A 38 -18.65 -0.66 -15.13
N GLY A 39 -18.19 -1.83 -15.57
CA GLY A 39 -17.43 -1.99 -16.80
C GLY A 39 -18.27 -1.82 -18.07
N ILE A 40 -17.56 -1.79 -19.20
CA ILE A 40 -18.19 -1.67 -20.52
C ILE A 40 -18.98 -2.95 -20.82
N ASP A 41 -20.29 -2.82 -21.03
CA ASP A 41 -21.09 -3.91 -21.57
C ASP A 41 -20.85 -4.05 -23.08
N ARG A 42 -20.33 -5.22 -23.48
CA ARG A 42 -20.03 -5.53 -24.87
C ARG A 42 -21.28 -5.67 -25.73
N ASN A 43 -22.42 -6.02 -25.13
CA ASN A 43 -23.70 -6.23 -25.81
C ASN A 43 -24.49 -4.93 -26.01
N LEU A 44 -24.13 -3.85 -25.33
CA LEU A 44 -24.79 -2.56 -25.48
C LEU A 44 -24.19 -1.74 -26.64
N PRO A 45 -25.02 -1.00 -27.39
CA PRO A 45 -24.56 -0.13 -28.49
C PRO A 45 -23.77 1.08 -27.97
N ALA A 46 -24.09 1.57 -26.77
CA ALA A 46 -23.33 2.63 -26.11
C ALA A 46 -22.17 2.03 -25.31
N LYS A 47 -20.93 2.39 -25.67
CA LYS A 47 -19.74 2.04 -24.89
C LYS A 47 -19.54 3.10 -23.83
N CYS A 48 -19.67 2.70 -22.56
CA CYS A 48 -19.43 3.56 -21.41
C CYS A 48 -19.05 2.71 -20.20
N PHE A 49 -18.35 3.32 -19.26
CA PHE A 49 -18.14 2.76 -17.92
C PHE A 49 -18.41 3.85 -16.88
N LEU A 50 -18.73 3.43 -15.67
CA LEU A 50 -18.95 4.30 -14.52
C LEU A 50 -17.87 4.00 -13.49
N ILE A 51 -17.24 5.04 -12.93
CA ILE A 51 -16.46 4.93 -11.70
C ILE A 51 -17.17 5.75 -10.64
N ASN A 52 -17.36 5.17 -9.45
CA ASN A 52 -17.97 5.82 -8.30
C ASN A 52 -16.98 5.82 -7.15
N ILE A 53 -16.51 7.01 -6.74
CA ILE A 53 -15.59 7.16 -5.61
C ILE A 53 -16.33 7.67 -4.38
N GLY A 54 -16.29 6.90 -3.31
CA GLY A 54 -16.71 7.30 -1.98
C GLY A 54 -15.52 7.83 -1.17
N ILE A 55 -15.76 8.84 -0.34
CA ILE A 55 -14.80 9.38 0.63
C ILE A 55 -15.47 9.30 2.00
N ALA A 56 -14.74 8.77 2.98
CA ALA A 56 -15.12 8.83 4.38
C ALA A 56 -14.10 9.66 5.14
N ASP A 57 -14.56 10.70 5.82
CA ASP A 57 -13.72 11.64 6.55
C ASP A 57 -14.23 11.75 7.99
N PHE A 58 -13.47 11.19 8.92
CA PHE A 58 -13.81 11.11 10.33
C PHE A 58 -12.85 11.95 11.15
N LEU A 59 -13.37 12.94 11.86
CA LEU A 59 -12.68 13.67 12.91
C LEU A 59 -13.08 13.06 14.25
N TYR A 60 -12.09 12.58 14.99
CA TYR A 60 -12.22 12.06 16.35
C TYR A 60 -11.63 13.05 17.35
N GLY A 61 -12.22 13.11 18.54
CA GLY A 61 -11.86 14.06 19.60
C GLY A 61 -13.06 14.84 20.10
N ASP A 62 -12.80 15.97 20.74
CA ASP A 62 -13.86 16.80 21.33
C ASP A 62 -14.77 17.44 20.27
N GLU A 63 -14.22 17.77 19.10
CA GLU A 63 -14.95 18.30 17.93
C GLU A 63 -15.32 17.20 16.92
N ALA A 64 -15.76 16.02 17.40
CA ALA A 64 -16.02 14.87 16.54
C ALA A 64 -17.00 15.18 15.41
N ASN A 65 -16.64 14.77 14.18
CA ASN A 65 -17.44 14.97 12.98
C ASN A 65 -17.23 13.82 11.99
N ALA A 66 -18.22 13.59 11.13
CA ALA A 66 -18.17 12.59 10.07
C ALA A 66 -18.75 13.16 8.77
N GLU A 67 -17.95 13.17 7.72
CA GLU A 67 -18.38 13.58 6.39
C GLU A 67 -18.21 12.42 5.41
N LEU A 68 -19.31 12.04 4.76
CA LEU A 68 -19.33 11.01 3.73
C LEU A 68 -19.71 11.65 2.39
N THR A 69 -18.82 11.54 1.41
CA THR A 69 -19.01 12.13 0.07
C THR A 69 -18.98 11.05 -0.98
N ASN A 70 -19.81 11.21 -2.02
CA ASN A 70 -19.80 10.32 -3.18
C ASN A 70 -19.63 11.11 -4.49
N ILE A 71 -18.73 10.66 -5.35
CA ILE A 71 -18.34 11.32 -6.61
C ILE A 71 -18.49 10.30 -7.77
N PRO A 72 -19.72 10.07 -8.28
CA PRO A 72 -19.93 9.24 -9.46
C PRO A 72 -19.53 9.98 -10.74
N LYS A 73 -18.81 9.29 -11.63
CA LYS A 73 -18.43 9.82 -12.94
C LYS A 73 -18.66 8.80 -14.05
N LEU A 74 -19.50 9.20 -15.01
CA LEU A 74 -19.81 8.42 -16.20
C LEU A 74 -18.87 8.82 -17.35
N TYR A 75 -18.17 7.84 -17.90
CA TYR A 75 -17.25 7.98 -19.01
C TYR A 75 -17.91 7.49 -20.29
N VAL A 76 -18.20 8.40 -21.22
CA VAL A 76 -18.96 8.13 -22.47
C VAL A 76 -18.26 8.60 -23.73
N LYS A 77 -17.32 9.55 -23.64
CA LYS A 77 -16.66 10.07 -24.82
C LYS A 77 -15.61 9.07 -25.30
N ALA A 78 -15.42 8.95 -26.61
CA ALA A 78 -14.44 8.00 -27.15
C ALA A 78 -13.02 8.21 -26.58
N GLU A 79 -12.64 9.44 -26.27
CA GLU A 79 -11.36 9.80 -25.62
C GLU A 79 -11.24 9.34 -24.17
N ASP A 80 -12.36 9.22 -23.47
CA ASP A 80 -12.44 8.79 -22.07
C ASP A 80 -12.36 7.26 -21.93
N LEU A 81 -12.69 6.54 -23.00
CA LEU A 81 -12.78 5.07 -23.02
C LEU A 81 -11.46 4.38 -23.36
N MET A 82 -10.43 5.14 -23.70
CA MET A 82 -9.16 4.59 -24.13
C MET A 82 -7.98 5.47 -23.75
N ILE A 83 -6.87 4.82 -23.41
CA ILE A 83 -5.58 5.48 -23.24
C ILE A 83 -4.90 5.50 -24.60
N ARG A 84 -4.56 6.70 -25.10
CA ARG A 84 -3.92 6.90 -26.40
C ARG A 84 -2.45 7.27 -26.24
N GLU A 85 -1.63 6.75 -27.14
CA GLU A 85 -0.25 7.18 -27.31
C GLU A 85 -0.22 8.61 -27.88
N LYS A 86 0.46 9.54 -27.20
CA LYS A 86 0.46 10.98 -27.55
C LYS A 86 0.95 11.26 -28.99
N ASN A 87 1.90 10.48 -29.51
CA ASN A 87 2.55 10.69 -30.81
C ASN A 87 2.53 9.44 -31.71
N GLY A 88 1.58 8.54 -31.51
CA GLY A 88 1.53 7.28 -32.25
C GLY A 88 0.11 6.82 -32.55
N VAL A 89 -0.01 5.58 -33.03
CA VAL A 89 -1.29 4.93 -33.32
C VAL A 89 -1.72 3.96 -32.22
N GLY A 90 -0.89 3.79 -31.17
CA GLY A 90 -1.17 2.91 -30.05
C GLY A 90 -2.36 3.41 -29.22
N PHE A 91 -3.26 2.49 -28.88
CA PHE A 91 -4.31 2.73 -27.90
C PHE A 91 -4.64 1.45 -27.13
N HIS A 92 -5.13 1.63 -25.91
CA HIS A 92 -5.75 0.58 -25.09
C HIS A 92 -7.12 1.03 -24.63
N LEU A 93 -8.14 0.17 -24.81
CA LEU A 93 -9.44 0.37 -24.19
C LEU A 93 -9.33 0.20 -22.68
N ILE A 94 -10.07 1.01 -21.93
CA ILE A 94 -10.13 0.94 -20.49
C ILE A 94 -11.22 -0.07 -20.12
N GLU A 95 -10.82 -1.34 -20.00
CA GLU A 95 -11.68 -2.47 -19.63
C GLU A 95 -10.99 -3.31 -18.55
N ASP A 96 -11.77 -4.12 -17.82
CA ASP A 96 -11.30 -5.12 -16.85
C ASP A 96 -10.21 -4.58 -15.89
N SER A 97 -8.99 -5.10 -16.04
CA SER A 97 -7.80 -4.72 -15.28
C SER A 97 -7.41 -3.24 -15.41
N LEU A 98 -7.52 -2.67 -16.60
CA LEU A 98 -7.23 -1.25 -16.80
C LEU A 98 -8.29 -0.37 -16.15
N LEU A 99 -9.54 -0.82 -16.11
CA LEU A 99 -10.60 -0.13 -15.39
C LEU A 99 -10.40 -0.20 -13.87
N ASN A 100 -9.99 -1.37 -13.35
CA ASN A 100 -9.58 -1.53 -11.95
C ASN A 100 -8.45 -0.57 -11.59
N ALA A 101 -7.41 -0.52 -12.41
CA ALA A 101 -6.27 0.37 -12.22
C ALA A 101 -6.67 1.85 -12.26
N LYS A 102 -7.49 2.24 -13.24
CA LYS A 102 -8.00 3.61 -13.34
C LYS A 102 -8.80 4.01 -12.12
N ARG A 103 -9.67 3.13 -11.61
CA ARG A 103 -10.43 3.34 -10.39
C ARG A 103 -9.49 3.60 -9.20
N SER A 104 -8.46 2.77 -8.99
CA SER A 104 -7.51 2.95 -7.89
C SER A 104 -6.71 4.26 -8.00
N VAL A 105 -6.38 4.69 -9.21
CA VAL A 105 -5.78 6.03 -9.42
C VAL A 105 -6.76 7.14 -9.05
N GLU A 106 -8.05 7.00 -9.39
CA GLU A 106 -9.09 7.98 -9.04
C GLU A 106 -9.39 8.04 -7.54
N GLU A 107 -9.32 6.93 -6.82
CA GLU A 107 -9.39 6.88 -5.36
C GLU A 107 -8.28 7.72 -4.73
N LEU A 108 -7.04 7.52 -5.17
CA LEU A 108 -5.89 8.27 -4.66
C LEU A 108 -5.95 9.76 -5.01
N LEU A 109 -6.37 10.09 -6.24
CA LEU A 109 -6.57 11.49 -6.65
C LEU A 109 -7.68 12.18 -5.83
N ALA A 110 -8.75 11.45 -5.49
CA ALA A 110 -9.80 11.96 -4.62
C ALA A 110 -9.28 12.24 -3.21
N LEU A 111 -8.50 11.31 -2.64
CA LEU A 111 -7.85 11.50 -1.35
C LEU A 111 -6.88 12.71 -1.38
N ALA A 112 -6.10 12.85 -2.46
CA ALA A 112 -5.21 14.00 -2.65
C ALA A 112 -5.98 15.32 -2.62
N LYS A 113 -7.13 15.37 -3.28
CA LYS A 113 -7.99 16.56 -3.31
C LYS A 113 -8.58 16.91 -1.94
N VAL A 114 -8.91 15.90 -1.11
CA VAL A 114 -9.34 16.15 0.27
C VAL A 114 -8.19 16.82 1.04
N PHE A 115 -7.00 16.21 1.01
CA PHE A 115 -5.78 16.71 1.66
C PHE A 115 -5.36 18.10 1.17
N GLU A 116 -5.74 18.48 -0.07
CA GLU A 116 -5.48 19.82 -0.57
C GLU A 116 -6.21 20.92 0.21
N THR A 117 -7.40 20.59 0.73
CA THR A 117 -8.30 21.52 1.45
C THR A 117 -8.36 21.26 2.95
N THR A 118 -7.82 20.14 3.42
CA THR A 118 -7.78 19.79 4.84
C THR A 118 -6.91 20.75 5.64
N ASP A 119 -7.47 21.26 6.72
CA ASP A 119 -6.72 21.94 7.77
C ASP A 119 -6.19 20.89 8.77
N PHE A 120 -4.88 20.72 8.81
CA PHE A 120 -4.18 19.70 9.61
C PHE A 120 -4.05 20.15 11.08
N LYS A 121 -5.17 20.45 11.75
CA LYS A 121 -5.18 20.87 13.16
C LYS A 121 -4.85 19.73 14.12
N VAL A 122 -5.26 18.51 13.77
CA VAL A 122 -5.01 17.28 14.52
C VAL A 122 -4.23 16.29 13.65
N PRO A 123 -3.57 15.28 14.24
CA PRO A 123 -2.93 14.19 13.49
C PRO A 123 -3.90 13.62 12.45
N THR A 124 -3.56 13.71 11.17
CA THR A 124 -4.43 13.34 10.05
C THR A 124 -3.77 12.25 9.22
N ILE A 125 -4.49 11.15 9.02
CA ILE A 125 -4.04 10.01 8.22
C ILE A 125 -4.97 9.78 7.02
N GLY A 126 -4.38 9.44 5.89
CA GLY A 126 -5.06 8.96 4.70
C GLY A 126 -4.98 7.44 4.65
N LEU A 127 -6.10 6.75 4.51
CA LEU A 127 -6.17 5.29 4.45
C LEU A 127 -6.57 4.86 3.04
N ILE A 128 -5.80 3.93 2.48
CA ILE A 128 -6.11 3.21 1.24
C ILE A 128 -6.44 1.77 1.61
N ASP A 129 -7.56 1.25 1.10
CA ASP A 129 -7.88 -0.17 1.21
C ASP A 129 -7.07 -0.98 0.19
N GLY A 130 -6.11 -1.76 0.69
CA GLY A 130 -5.17 -2.53 -0.10
C GLY A 130 -3.79 -1.87 -0.25
N PRO A 131 -2.98 -2.38 -1.18
CA PRO A 131 -1.61 -1.93 -1.37
C PRO A 131 -1.56 -0.50 -1.90
N ILE A 132 -0.54 0.25 -1.49
CA ILE A 132 -0.20 1.51 -2.13
C ILE A 132 0.34 1.15 -3.51
N ALA A 133 -0.41 1.49 -4.57
CA ALA A 133 -0.18 0.92 -5.89
C ALA A 133 1.24 1.19 -6.43
N VAL A 134 2.12 0.18 -6.34
CA VAL A 134 3.47 0.21 -6.92
C VAL A 134 3.54 -0.87 -7.99
N TYR A 135 3.82 -0.45 -9.22
CA TYR A 135 4.25 -1.28 -10.36
C TYR A 135 3.87 -2.76 -10.27
N GLY A 136 2.63 -3.08 -10.66
CA GLY A 136 2.12 -4.45 -10.53
C GLY A 136 0.62 -4.62 -10.68
N LEU A 137 -0.12 -3.55 -11.00
CA LEU A 137 -1.54 -3.62 -11.34
C LEU A 137 -1.74 -4.72 -12.40
N PRO A 138 -2.38 -5.84 -12.05
CA PRO A 138 -2.51 -6.98 -12.95
C PRO A 138 -3.25 -6.52 -14.20
N GLY A 139 -2.62 -6.63 -15.37
CA GLY A 139 -3.21 -6.23 -16.66
C GLY A 139 -2.92 -4.79 -17.12
N VAL A 140 -2.08 -4.04 -16.40
CA VAL A 140 -1.42 -2.86 -16.99
C VAL A 140 -0.46 -3.35 -18.08
N SER A 141 -0.81 -3.04 -19.32
CA SER A 141 0.00 -3.32 -20.49
C SER A 141 1.43 -2.79 -20.29
N ASN A 142 2.46 -3.56 -20.61
CA ASN A 142 3.87 -3.16 -20.58
C ASN A 142 4.21 -2.04 -21.60
N LYS A 143 3.21 -1.30 -22.07
CA LYS A 143 3.35 -0.19 -23.01
C LYS A 143 3.57 1.09 -22.23
N GLN A 144 4.62 1.82 -22.61
CA GLN A 144 5.06 3.01 -21.90
C GLN A 144 3.95 4.06 -21.74
N TYR A 145 3.12 4.31 -22.75
CA TYR A 145 2.05 5.31 -22.65
C TYR A 145 0.94 4.96 -21.65
N VAL A 146 0.72 3.66 -21.37
CA VAL A 146 -0.21 3.23 -20.32
C VAL A 146 0.39 3.44 -18.94
N ILE A 147 1.68 3.12 -18.80
CA ILE A 147 2.46 3.37 -17.58
C ILE A 147 2.49 4.88 -17.30
N ASP A 148 2.79 5.70 -18.31
CA ASP A 148 2.80 7.15 -18.19
C ASP A 148 1.42 7.67 -17.74
N TYR A 149 0.32 7.17 -18.33
CA TYR A 149 -1.03 7.62 -17.97
C TYR A 149 -1.45 7.21 -16.55
N LEU A 150 -1.29 5.94 -16.17
CA LEU A 150 -1.78 5.43 -14.90
C LEU A 150 -0.81 5.71 -13.75
N VAL A 151 0.48 5.48 -13.97
CA VAL A 151 1.50 5.56 -12.93
C VAL A 151 2.03 6.98 -12.80
N ARG A 152 2.57 7.57 -13.88
CA ARG A 152 3.23 8.89 -13.78
C ARG A 152 2.23 10.04 -13.64
N ASP A 153 1.34 10.18 -14.61
CA ASP A 153 0.36 11.26 -14.69
C ASP A 153 -0.78 11.08 -13.67
N GLY A 154 -0.97 9.85 -13.18
CA GLY A 154 -2.00 9.49 -12.21
C GLY A 154 -1.45 9.32 -10.79
N PHE A 155 -0.95 8.14 -10.50
CA PHE A 155 -0.54 7.71 -9.17
C PHE A 155 0.57 8.57 -8.54
N GLU A 156 1.72 8.71 -9.23
CA GLU A 156 2.87 9.52 -8.80
C GLU A 156 2.47 10.98 -8.62
N ALA A 157 1.70 11.54 -9.55
CA ALA A 157 1.21 12.91 -9.44
C ALA A 157 0.33 13.13 -8.20
N ALA A 158 -0.50 12.14 -7.84
CA ALA A 158 -1.33 12.20 -6.65
C ALA A 158 -0.50 12.12 -5.37
N LEU A 159 0.44 11.16 -5.28
CA LEU A 159 1.38 11.08 -4.16
C LEU A 159 2.21 12.36 -4.02
N GLU A 160 2.65 12.94 -5.13
CA GLU A 160 3.41 14.18 -5.15
C GLU A 160 2.59 15.38 -4.66
N SER A 161 1.31 15.47 -5.03
CA SER A 161 0.41 16.51 -4.51
C SER A 161 0.28 16.41 -2.99
N ILE A 162 0.13 15.18 -2.49
CA ILE A 162 -0.02 14.91 -1.05
C ILE A 162 1.29 15.21 -0.32
N ARG A 163 2.44 14.74 -0.83
CA ARG A 163 3.77 15.02 -0.29
C ARG A 163 4.04 16.52 -0.13
N LYS A 164 3.63 17.33 -1.11
CA LYS A 164 3.82 18.79 -1.08
C LYS A 164 3.09 19.53 0.04
N LYS A 165 2.06 18.93 0.64
CA LYS A 165 1.31 19.58 1.75
C LYS A 165 2.14 19.69 3.02
N ASN A 166 3.13 18.82 3.19
CA ASN A 166 4.18 18.83 4.22
C ASN A 166 3.78 19.59 5.51
N SER A 167 3.02 18.92 6.38
CA SER A 167 2.58 19.46 7.67
C SER A 167 2.99 18.51 8.79
N VAL A 168 3.34 19.06 9.95
CA VAL A 168 3.74 18.27 11.14
C VAL A 168 2.63 17.34 11.62
N ASN A 169 1.37 17.74 11.46
CA ASN A 169 0.21 16.94 11.84
C ASN A 169 -0.29 16.02 10.72
N MET A 170 0.37 16.00 9.57
CA MET A 170 0.05 15.07 8.50
C MET A 170 0.83 13.77 8.72
N LEU A 171 0.14 12.74 9.19
CA LEU A 171 0.72 11.41 9.39
C LEU A 171 1.05 10.73 8.05
N GLY A 172 0.36 11.13 6.99
CA GLY A 172 0.61 10.64 5.64
C GLY A 172 -0.51 9.81 5.08
N ILE A 173 -0.16 9.00 4.07
CA ILE A 173 -1.05 7.99 3.50
C ILE A 173 -0.48 6.62 3.83
N VAL A 174 -1.37 5.70 4.20
CA VAL A 174 -1.03 4.30 4.44
C VAL A 174 -1.97 3.39 3.67
N GLY A 175 -1.41 2.34 3.08
CA GLY A 175 -2.17 1.23 2.52
C GLY A 175 -2.36 0.18 3.59
N PHE A 176 -3.59 -0.29 3.76
CA PHE A 176 -3.96 -1.33 4.71
C PHE A 176 -4.37 -2.58 3.95
N THR A 177 -3.63 -3.67 4.09
CA THR A 177 -4.00 -4.97 3.49
C THR A 177 -4.24 -5.99 4.59
N SER A 178 -5.51 -6.33 4.82
CA SER A 178 -5.91 -7.47 5.65
C SER A 178 -5.48 -8.80 5.01
N LEU A 179 -5.09 -9.78 5.85
CA LEU A 179 -4.67 -11.12 5.46
C LEU A 179 -3.80 -11.14 4.20
N PRO A 180 -2.65 -10.44 4.21
CA PRO A 180 -1.82 -10.23 3.03
C PRO A 180 -1.28 -11.56 2.49
N GLY A 181 -1.26 -11.71 1.17
CA GLY A 181 -0.73 -12.90 0.47
C GLY A 181 0.76 -12.83 0.17
N ASN A 182 1.46 -11.85 0.75
CA ASN A 182 2.85 -11.53 0.45
C ASN A 182 3.84 -12.56 1.03
N ARG A 183 5.03 -12.59 0.42
CA ARG A 183 6.14 -13.51 0.75
C ARG A 183 7.49 -12.81 0.67
N ASP A 184 7.51 -11.49 0.84
CA ASP A 184 8.73 -10.69 0.70
C ASP A 184 9.74 -11.08 1.78
N VAL A 185 9.30 -11.18 3.04
CA VAL A 185 10.14 -11.56 4.18
C VAL A 185 10.54 -13.02 4.10
N ALA A 186 9.60 -13.92 3.81
CA ALA A 186 9.87 -15.34 3.63
C ALA A 186 10.96 -15.58 2.57
N LYS A 187 10.91 -14.86 1.44
CA LYS A 187 11.93 -14.92 0.38
C LYS A 187 13.29 -14.39 0.83
N ILE A 188 13.32 -13.27 1.58
CA ILE A 188 14.57 -12.72 2.13
C ILE A 188 15.22 -13.72 3.09
N LEU A 189 14.45 -14.26 4.03
CA LEU A 189 14.92 -15.26 5.00
C LEU A 189 15.41 -16.52 4.30
N SER A 190 14.67 -17.01 3.29
CA SER A 190 15.07 -18.16 2.49
C SER A 190 16.43 -17.95 1.81
N ALA A 191 16.67 -16.76 1.26
CA ALA A 191 17.94 -16.44 0.62
C ALA A 191 19.11 -16.40 1.63
N GLU A 192 18.91 -15.79 2.79
CA GLU A 192 19.93 -15.69 3.86
C GLU A 192 20.28 -17.05 4.48
N ILE A 193 19.26 -17.88 4.75
CA ILE A 193 19.48 -19.23 5.30
C ILE A 193 20.29 -20.06 4.30
N CYS A 194 19.97 -19.96 3.02
CA CYS A 194 20.57 -20.81 2.00
C CYS A 194 21.97 -20.41 1.57
N ASP A 195 22.35 -19.15 1.72
CA ASP A 195 23.75 -18.74 1.61
C ASP A 195 24.61 -19.38 2.73
N LYS A 196 24.00 -19.63 3.90
CA LYS A 196 24.68 -20.19 5.10
C LYS A 196 24.57 -21.70 5.26
N SER A 197 23.62 -22.36 4.61
CA SER A 197 23.29 -23.79 4.83
C SER A 197 24.00 -24.77 3.90
N VAL A 198 24.93 -24.31 3.05
CA VAL A 198 25.71 -25.16 2.13
C VAL A 198 26.47 -26.28 2.86
N GLU A 199 26.65 -26.18 4.19
CA GLU A 199 27.39 -27.17 5.00
C GLU A 199 26.55 -27.97 6.02
N LYS A 200 25.24 -27.73 6.20
CA LYS A 200 24.44 -28.43 7.24
C LYS A 200 23.33 -29.31 6.67
N SER A 201 23.54 -30.62 6.76
CA SER A 201 22.73 -31.72 6.23
C SER A 201 21.39 -31.99 6.94
N GLU A 202 20.77 -31.02 7.61
CA GLU A 202 19.55 -31.25 8.40
C GLU A 202 18.26 -30.72 7.75
N PHE A 203 18.34 -30.03 6.61
CA PHE A 203 17.17 -29.55 5.89
C PHE A 203 16.70 -30.56 4.84
N TYR A 204 15.57 -31.23 5.11
CA TYR A 204 14.91 -32.09 4.14
C TYR A 204 13.85 -31.31 3.38
N CYS A 205 14.00 -31.18 2.06
CA CYS A 205 13.00 -30.61 1.19
C CYS A 205 12.72 -31.53 0.00
N HIS A 206 11.44 -31.70 -0.32
CA HIS A 206 10.98 -32.59 -1.39
C HIS A 206 11.18 -31.98 -2.81
N TYR A 207 11.41 -30.68 -2.91
CA TYR A 207 11.67 -30.02 -4.18
C TYR A 207 13.13 -30.27 -4.59
N SER A 208 13.41 -30.81 -5.77
CA SER A 208 14.78 -30.97 -6.26
C SER A 208 15.09 -29.95 -7.37
N SER A 209 16.14 -29.17 -7.17
CA SER A 209 16.68 -28.26 -8.19
C SER A 209 18.19 -28.13 -8.01
N SER A 210 18.93 -28.04 -9.12
CA SER A 210 20.36 -27.75 -9.12
C SER A 210 20.68 -26.29 -8.78
N ASP A 211 19.70 -25.40 -8.88
CA ASP A 211 19.82 -24.02 -8.41
C ASP A 211 19.35 -23.93 -6.95
N LEU A 212 20.31 -23.70 -6.06
CA LEU A 212 20.10 -23.55 -4.62
C LEU A 212 19.09 -22.44 -4.28
N THR A 213 19.08 -21.35 -5.07
CA THR A 213 18.16 -20.23 -4.86
C THR A 213 16.72 -20.63 -5.14
N THR A 214 16.50 -21.33 -6.26
CA THR A 214 15.20 -21.88 -6.64
C THR A 214 14.76 -23.00 -5.70
N PHE A 215 15.68 -23.86 -5.25
CA PHE A 215 15.39 -24.89 -4.25
C PHE A 215 14.84 -24.24 -2.97
N CYS A 216 15.59 -23.31 -2.38
CA CYS A 216 15.21 -22.68 -1.12
C CYS A 216 13.96 -21.82 -1.20
N SER A 217 13.78 -21.09 -2.30
CA SER A 217 12.57 -20.29 -2.52
C SER A 217 11.31 -21.18 -2.58
N ASN A 218 11.43 -22.43 -3.02
CA ASN A 218 10.30 -23.37 -3.05
C ASN A 218 10.15 -24.15 -1.73
N CYS A 219 11.24 -24.40 -1.01
CA CYS A 219 11.23 -25.14 0.26
C CYS A 219 10.79 -24.29 1.46
N ILE A 220 11.28 -23.06 1.55
CA ILE A 220 11.04 -22.13 2.68
C ILE A 220 10.12 -20.99 2.23
N GLY A 221 10.26 -20.50 0.99
CA GLY A 221 9.42 -19.45 0.43
C GLY A 221 7.98 -19.89 0.08
N GLY A 222 7.55 -21.07 0.53
CA GLY A 222 6.16 -21.52 0.54
C GLY A 222 5.29 -20.83 1.59
N VAL A 223 5.90 -20.38 2.69
CA VAL A 223 5.25 -19.74 3.83
C VAL A 223 4.89 -18.29 3.50
N LEU A 224 3.72 -17.84 3.95
CA LEU A 224 3.29 -16.44 3.83
C LEU A 224 3.90 -15.61 4.95
N ASP A 225 4.23 -14.36 4.65
CA ASP A 225 4.78 -13.45 5.67
C ASP A 225 3.82 -13.30 6.86
N ARG A 226 2.50 -13.27 6.62
CA ARG A 226 1.49 -13.25 7.69
C ARG A 226 1.55 -14.47 8.61
N GLU A 227 1.91 -15.65 8.09
CA GLU A 227 2.02 -16.87 8.89
C GLU A 227 3.26 -16.78 9.79
N ILE A 228 4.36 -16.25 9.26
CA ILE A 228 5.57 -15.96 10.04
C ILE A 228 5.24 -15.01 11.20
N PHE A 229 4.62 -13.87 10.90
CA PHE A 229 4.35 -12.85 11.92
C PHE A 229 3.22 -13.22 12.87
N SER A 230 2.26 -14.08 12.47
CA SER A 230 1.26 -14.62 13.39
C SER A 230 1.86 -15.45 14.53
N GLY A 231 3.02 -16.06 14.31
CA GLY A 231 3.74 -16.81 15.34
C GLY A 231 4.71 -15.97 16.17
N ILE A 232 4.89 -14.68 15.86
CA ILE A 232 5.91 -13.81 16.48
C ILE A 232 5.28 -12.60 17.18
N LEU A 233 4.28 -11.96 16.55
CA LEU A 233 3.67 -10.73 17.02
C LEU A 233 2.49 -11.02 17.95
N ASN A 234 2.49 -10.45 19.15
CA ASN A 234 1.31 -10.35 19.99
C ASN A 234 0.34 -9.28 19.46
N GLU A 235 -0.89 -9.27 19.94
CA GLU A 235 -1.88 -8.25 19.60
C GLU A 235 -1.36 -6.83 19.89
N GLY A 236 -1.52 -5.93 18.91
CA GLY A 236 -1.04 -4.56 18.96
C GLY A 236 0.43 -4.40 18.57
N GLU A 237 1.19 -5.48 18.38
CA GLU A 237 2.60 -5.42 18.01
C GLU A 237 2.82 -5.41 16.49
N ARG A 238 3.91 -4.78 16.05
CA ARG A 238 4.32 -4.72 14.63
C ARG A 238 5.70 -5.31 14.38
N SER A 239 5.95 -5.75 13.15
CA SER A 239 7.30 -6.10 12.70
C SER A 239 8.21 -4.85 12.59
N PRO A 240 9.52 -5.05 12.37
CA PRO A 240 10.38 -4.02 11.79
C PRO A 240 9.85 -3.49 10.46
N ILE A 241 10.38 -2.35 10.03
CA ILE A 241 10.02 -1.71 8.76
C ILE A 241 10.97 -2.21 7.69
N PHE A 242 10.38 -2.68 6.59
CA PHE A 242 11.09 -3.18 5.43
C PHE A 242 11.10 -2.11 4.35
N VAL A 243 12.29 -1.69 3.92
CA VAL A 243 12.46 -0.66 2.90
C VAL A 243 13.20 -1.25 1.70
N ARG A 244 12.72 -0.99 0.48
CA ARG A 244 13.41 -1.47 -0.72
C ARG A 244 14.67 -0.64 -1.00
N LYS A 245 15.77 -1.30 -1.39
CA LYS A 245 17.04 -0.70 -1.84
C LYS A 245 16.93 -0.06 -3.23
N GLN A 246 15.97 0.83 -3.46
CA GLN A 246 15.93 1.62 -4.70
C GLN A 246 16.33 3.07 -4.40
N LYS A 247 17.26 3.60 -5.20
CA LYS A 247 17.88 4.92 -5.00
C LYS A 247 17.22 6.04 -5.82
N ASP A 248 16.44 5.73 -6.84
CA ASP A 248 16.18 6.68 -7.92
C ASP A 248 14.72 7.17 -8.03
N ASP A 249 13.78 6.62 -7.26
CA ASP A 249 12.38 7.05 -7.27
C ASP A 249 11.86 7.24 -5.84
N GLU A 250 12.09 8.42 -5.28
CA GLU A 250 11.71 8.75 -3.90
C GLU A 250 10.19 8.74 -3.70
N ILE A 251 9.39 9.04 -4.73
CA ILE A 251 7.93 9.19 -4.61
C ILE A 251 7.25 7.82 -4.51
N ASN A 252 7.71 6.85 -5.30
CA ASN A 252 7.17 5.49 -5.35
C ASN A 252 7.92 4.48 -4.48
N ASN A 253 8.93 4.90 -3.72
CA ASN A 253 9.57 4.00 -2.78
C ASN A 253 8.62 3.76 -1.61
N ILE A 254 8.04 2.56 -1.54
CA ILE A 254 7.10 2.17 -0.49
C ILE A 254 7.79 1.21 0.48
N ALA A 255 7.78 1.59 1.74
CA ALA A 255 8.13 0.72 2.85
C ALA A 255 6.90 -0.06 3.33
N PHE A 256 7.11 -1.15 4.04
CA PHE A 256 6.02 -1.88 4.67
C PHE A 256 6.42 -2.47 6.02
N PHE A 257 5.42 -2.76 6.84
CA PHE A 257 5.55 -3.59 8.03
C PHE A 257 4.28 -4.43 8.22
N TYR A 258 4.37 -5.46 9.06
CA TYR A 258 3.22 -6.27 9.47
C TYR A 258 2.76 -5.85 10.85
N LEU A 259 1.46 -5.78 11.06
CA LEU A 259 0.83 -5.40 12.33
C LEU A 259 -0.17 -6.47 12.73
N ASN A 260 -0.10 -6.93 13.98
CA ASN A 260 -1.15 -7.75 14.55
C ASN A 260 -2.25 -6.85 15.12
N VAL A 261 -3.40 -6.81 14.44
CA VAL A 261 -4.56 -6.01 14.86
C VAL A 261 -5.51 -6.79 15.78
N GLY A 262 -5.06 -7.91 16.35
CA GLY A 262 -5.83 -8.78 17.23
C GLY A 262 -6.57 -9.88 16.48
N SER A 263 -7.44 -9.50 15.54
CA SER A 263 -8.19 -10.45 14.72
C SER A 263 -7.33 -11.15 13.66
N GLU A 264 -6.31 -10.44 13.15
CA GLU A 264 -5.48 -10.89 12.03
C GLU A 264 -4.15 -10.14 11.93
N ILE A 265 -3.27 -10.63 11.05
CA ILE A 265 -2.06 -9.92 10.64
C ILE A 265 -2.37 -9.09 9.41
N ALA A 266 -2.25 -7.77 9.54
CA ALA A 266 -2.33 -6.82 8.44
C ALA A 266 -0.94 -6.45 7.92
N ARG A 267 -0.84 -6.11 6.63
CA ARG A 267 0.33 -5.44 6.05
C ARG A 267 0.01 -3.97 5.88
N ILE A 268 0.86 -3.13 6.46
CA ILE A 268 0.78 -1.68 6.35
C ILE A 268 1.86 -1.23 5.38
N GLU A 269 1.46 -0.50 4.34
CA GLU A 269 2.36 0.07 3.33
C GLU A 269 2.40 1.59 3.48
N ILE A 270 3.59 2.16 3.42
CA ILE A 270 3.83 3.58 3.69
C ILE A 270 4.86 4.11 2.70
N PRO A 271 4.62 5.24 2.02
CA PRO A 271 5.67 5.84 1.20
C PRO A 271 6.85 6.27 2.07
N VAL A 272 8.08 6.03 1.60
CA VAL A 272 9.30 6.27 2.39
C VAL A 272 9.43 7.75 2.78
N TRP A 273 8.95 8.67 1.94
CA TRP A 273 8.91 10.09 2.26
C TRP A 273 7.94 10.46 3.40
N ASN A 274 7.01 9.56 3.79
CA ASN A 274 6.19 9.70 5.00
C ASN A 274 6.92 9.20 6.26
N ILE A 275 8.02 8.47 6.12
CA ILE A 275 8.85 7.99 7.23
C ILE A 275 9.86 9.09 7.60
N GLY A 276 9.50 9.93 8.55
CA GLY A 276 10.38 10.96 9.12
C GLY A 276 11.07 10.52 10.43
N GLU A 277 12.10 11.27 10.86
CA GLU A 277 12.72 11.07 12.16
C GLU A 277 11.81 11.58 13.29
N GLY A 278 11.18 10.64 14.02
CA GLY A 278 10.48 10.87 15.29
C GLY A 278 8.95 10.84 15.22
N TYR A 279 8.32 10.02 16.08
CA TYR A 279 6.90 9.98 16.46
C TYR A 279 5.81 9.59 15.43
N SER A 280 6.06 9.61 14.12
CA SER A 280 4.99 9.34 13.12
C SER A 280 4.48 7.89 13.09
N ILE A 281 5.36 6.89 13.14
CA ILE A 281 4.97 5.47 12.91
C ILE A 281 4.19 4.87 14.08
N ASN A 282 4.55 5.18 15.33
CA ASN A 282 3.81 4.70 16.50
C ASN A 282 2.39 5.30 16.51
N LEU A 283 2.25 6.56 16.11
CA LEU A 283 0.96 7.21 16.01
C LEU A 283 0.11 6.62 14.87
N ILE A 284 0.71 6.35 13.71
CA ILE A 284 0.08 5.60 12.60
C ILE A 284 -0.41 4.23 13.08
N GLN A 285 0.44 3.46 13.75
CA GLN A 285 0.09 2.14 14.30
C GLN A 285 -1.11 2.25 15.25
N SER A 286 -1.09 3.22 16.15
CA SER A 286 -2.15 3.43 17.14
C SER A 286 -3.48 3.81 16.47
N VAL A 287 -3.44 4.70 15.47
CA VAL A 287 -4.63 5.06 14.70
C VAL A 287 -5.17 3.88 13.89
N ILE A 288 -4.31 3.07 13.27
CA ILE A 288 -4.75 1.86 12.54
C ILE A 288 -5.43 0.88 13.47
N ILE A 289 -4.86 0.60 14.65
CA ILE A 289 -5.49 -0.28 15.64
C ILE A 289 -6.85 0.27 16.07
N GLU A 290 -6.94 1.57 16.39
CA GLU A 290 -8.21 2.22 16.74
C GLU A 290 -9.27 2.11 15.64
N GLN A 291 -8.89 2.23 14.37
CA GLN A 291 -9.83 2.07 13.26
C GLN A 291 -10.25 0.61 13.08
N SER A 292 -9.32 -0.34 13.23
CA SER A 292 -9.63 -1.78 13.18
C SER A 292 -10.53 -2.24 14.33
N ASP A 293 -10.37 -1.68 15.53
CA ASP A 293 -11.22 -2.00 16.70
C ASP A 293 -12.68 -1.53 16.52
N ARG A 294 -12.90 -0.50 15.68
CA ARG A 294 -14.19 0.18 15.51
C ARG A 294 -14.99 -0.31 14.29
N GLY A 295 -14.33 -0.91 13.30
CA GLY A 295 -14.92 -1.46 12.09
C GLY A 295 -15.43 -2.89 12.29
#